data_AF-A9XDD0-F1
#
_entry.id   AF-A9XDD0-F1
#
_cell.length_a   1.000
_cell.length_b   1.000
_cell.length_c   1.000
_cell.angle_alpha   90.00
_cell.angle_beta   90.00
_cell.angle_gamma   90.00
#
_symmetry.space_group_name_H-M   'P 1'
#
loop_
_entity.id
_entity.type
_entity.pdbx_description
1 polymer ?
#
loop_
_entity_poly.entity_id
_entity_poly.type
_entity_poly.pdbx_seq_one_letter_code
_entity_poly.pdbx_strand_id
1 'polypeptide(L)'
;NKDGKYELMATVDNLELKGTSDKNDGSGTLEGVKDDKSKVKLTVSDDLSETKLETLKEDGTPVSTKTTSKDKSVTEEKFDDKGELTDKIITRANGT
;
A
#
# COMPACT_ATOMS: atom_id res chain seq x y z
N ASN A 1 -8.29 19.51 7.68
CA ASN A 1 -8.60 20.46 6.61
C ASN A 1 -9.97 21.07 6.87
N LYS A 2 -10.53 21.88 5.95
CA LYS A 2 -11.83 22.55 6.15
C LYS A 2 -13.00 21.56 6.29
N ASP A 3 -12.80 20.32 5.84
CA ASP A 3 -13.78 19.24 5.91
C ASP A 3 -13.63 18.37 7.18
N GLY A 4 -12.77 18.79 8.13
CA GLY A 4 -12.52 18.05 9.36
C GLY A 4 -11.63 16.81 9.19
N LYS A 5 -11.08 16.57 8.00
CA LYS A 5 -10.18 15.44 7.70
C LYS A 5 -8.72 15.76 8.01
N TYR A 6 -7.89 14.74 8.16
CA TYR A 6 -6.46 14.83 8.34
C TYR A 6 -5.75 14.58 7.02
N GLU A 7 -4.78 15.42 6.68
CA GLU A 7 -3.93 15.23 5.51
C GLU A 7 -2.83 14.21 5.85
N LEU A 8 -2.60 13.24 4.97
CA LEU A 8 -1.58 12.21 5.11
C LEU A 8 -0.55 12.35 4.01
N MET A 9 0.72 12.16 4.37
CA MET A 9 1.84 12.19 3.43
C MET A 9 2.89 11.15 3.85
N ALA A 10 3.38 10.39 2.87
CA ALA A 10 4.47 9.44 3.06
C ALA A 10 5.40 9.45 1.85
N THR A 11 6.67 9.09 2.06
CA THR A 11 7.59 8.82 0.96
C THR A 11 7.98 7.36 1.01
N VAL A 12 7.70 6.61 -0.05
CA VAL A 12 8.01 5.18 -0.19
C VAL A 12 8.85 5.01 -1.45
N ASP A 13 10.06 4.46 -1.32
CA ASP A 13 10.99 4.27 -2.44
C ASP A 13 11.18 5.53 -3.32
N ASN A 14 11.35 6.69 -2.67
CA ASN A 14 11.46 8.01 -3.28
C ASN A 14 10.19 8.50 -4.03
N LEU A 15 9.06 7.82 -3.90
CA LEU A 15 7.76 8.28 -4.39
C LEU A 15 6.96 8.93 -3.25
N GLU A 16 6.51 10.15 -3.45
CA GLU A 16 5.60 10.84 -2.52
C GLU A 16 4.16 10.33 -2.72
N LEU A 17 3.54 9.87 -1.63
CA LEU A 17 2.15 9.44 -1.56
C LEU A 17 1.37 10.43 -0.71
N LYS A 18 0.16 10.78 -1.13
CA LYS A 18 -0.72 11.70 -0.42
C LYS A 18 -2.12 11.12 -0.27
N GLY A 19 -2.80 11.51 0.80
CA GLY A 19 -4.16 11.08 1.07
C GLY A 19 -4.83 11.95 2.11
N THR A 20 -6.10 11.66 2.38
CA THR A 20 -6.83 12.26 3.50
C THR A 20 -7.50 11.16 4.31
N SER A 21 -7.66 11.37 5.61
CA SER A 21 -8.30 10.43 6.53
C SER A 21 -9.28 11.14 7.44
N ASP A 22 -10.35 10.43 7.82
CA ASP A 22 -11.26 10.89 8.87
C ASP A 22 -10.65 10.71 10.27
N LYS A 23 -9.60 9.89 10.38
CA LYS A 23 -8.88 9.61 11.63
C LYS A 23 -7.60 10.44 11.76
N ASN A 24 -7.18 10.63 13.00
CA ASN A 24 -6.04 11.47 13.38
C ASN A 24 -4.81 10.65 13.83
N ASP A 25 -4.82 9.34 13.60
CA ASP A 25 -3.84 8.36 14.08
C ASP A 25 -2.86 7.89 12.99
N GLY A 26 -3.02 8.39 11.76
CA GLY A 26 -2.22 7.99 10.60
C GLY A 26 -2.80 6.82 9.81
N SER A 27 -3.94 6.26 10.20
CA SER A 27 -4.65 5.29 9.37
C SER A 27 -5.26 5.97 8.15
N GLY A 28 -5.44 5.20 7.07
CA GLY A 28 -6.08 5.68 5.85
C GLY A 28 -5.42 5.18 4.59
N THR A 29 -5.75 5.83 3.48
CA THR A 29 -5.21 5.52 2.15
C THR A 29 -4.40 6.69 1.64
N LEU A 30 -3.21 6.39 1.11
CA LEU A 30 -2.34 7.33 0.41
C LEU A 30 -2.06 6.81 -0.99
N GLU A 31 -2.07 7.69 -1.98
CA GLU A 31 -1.85 7.34 -3.38
C GLU A 31 -0.75 8.22 -3.99
N GLY A 32 -0.05 7.67 -4.99
CA GLY A 32 0.93 8.36 -5.80
C GLY A 32 1.03 7.73 -7.18
N VAL A 33 1.61 8.46 -8.12
CA VAL A 33 1.75 8.03 -9.51
C VAL A 33 3.24 8.15 -9.88
N LYS A 34 3.81 7.08 -10.43
CA LYS A 34 5.18 7.07 -10.93
C LYS A 34 5.26 7.73 -12.31
N ASP A 35 6.49 7.99 -12.77
CA ASP A 35 6.74 8.58 -14.10
C ASP A 35 6.23 7.70 -15.26
N ASP A 36 6.20 6.38 -15.08
CA ASP A 36 5.65 5.41 -16.04
C ASP A 36 4.11 5.30 -15.98
N LYS A 37 3.46 6.18 -15.20
CA LYS A 37 2.02 6.23 -14.92
C LYS A 37 1.47 5.05 -14.12
N SER A 38 2.31 4.13 -13.66
CA SER A 38 1.88 3.16 -12.67
C SER A 38 1.44 3.87 -11.39
N LYS A 39 0.40 3.35 -10.75
CA LYS A 39 -0.16 3.89 -9.51
C LYS A 39 0.38 3.10 -8.33
N VAL A 40 0.69 3.79 -7.25
CA VAL A 40 1.06 3.19 -5.97
C VAL A 40 0.04 3.59 -4.93
N LYS A 41 -0.49 2.60 -4.21
CA LYS A 41 -1.47 2.81 -3.15
C LYS A 41 -0.95 2.19 -1.85
N LEU A 42 -0.84 3.01 -0.81
CA LEU A 42 -0.54 2.57 0.54
C LEU A 42 -1.82 2.65 1.36
N THR A 43 -2.24 1.54 1.94
CA THR A 43 -3.35 1.48 2.90
C THR A 43 -2.79 1.12 4.27
N VAL A 44 -3.12 1.92 5.29
CA VAL A 44 -2.80 1.67 6.70
C VAL A 44 -4.11 1.37 7.41
N SER A 45 -4.20 0.22 8.08
CA SER A 45 -5.42 -0.22 8.76
C SER A 45 -5.79 0.73 9.90
N ASP A 46 -7.08 0.79 10.24
CA ASP A 46 -7.61 1.68 11.27
C ASP A 46 -7.02 1.47 12.67
N ASP A 47 -6.61 0.24 12.99
CA ASP A 47 -5.96 -0.12 14.25
C ASP A 47 -4.43 -0.09 14.16
N LEU A 48 -3.90 0.37 13.03
CA LEU A 48 -2.47 0.43 12.69
C LEU A 48 -1.77 -0.95 12.79
N SER A 49 -2.55 -2.04 12.70
CA SER A 49 -2.04 -3.41 12.79
C SER A 49 -1.48 -3.93 11.47
N GLU A 50 -1.79 -3.28 10.35
CA GLU A 50 -1.39 -3.73 9.02
C GLU A 50 -1.17 -2.56 8.07
N THR A 51 -0.20 -2.72 7.17
CA THR A 51 -0.02 -1.86 6.00
C THR A 51 -0.04 -2.70 4.74
N LYS A 52 -0.74 -2.24 3.70
CA LYS A 52 -0.74 -2.83 2.36
C LYS A 52 -0.23 -1.83 1.34
N LEU A 53 0.87 -2.15 0.69
CA LEU A 53 1.41 -1.39 -0.43
C LEU A 53 1.09 -2.11 -1.74
N GLU A 54 0.41 -1.43 -2.65
CA GLU A 54 -0.01 -1.97 -3.95
C GLU A 54 0.65 -1.16 -5.06
N THR A 55 1.24 -1.84 -6.04
CA THR A 55 1.62 -1.25 -7.32
C THR A 55 0.64 -1.73 -8.38
N LEU A 56 0.08 -0.80 -9.12
CA LEU A 56 -0.98 -1.01 -10.11
C LEU A 56 -0.52 -0.42 -11.44
N LYS A 57 -0.94 -1.01 -12.55
CA LYS A 57 -0.86 -0.40 -13.88
C LYS A 57 -1.74 0.87 -13.94
N GLU A 58 -1.59 1.66 -15.00
CA GLU A 58 -2.40 2.87 -15.21
C GLU A 58 -3.92 2.56 -15.18
N ASP A 59 -4.31 1.41 -15.71
CA ASP A 59 -5.70 0.91 -15.76
C ASP A 59 -6.22 0.32 -14.44
N GLY A 60 -5.37 0.24 -13.41
CA GLY A 60 -5.72 -0.34 -12.10
C GLY A 60 -5.45 -1.84 -11.96
N THR A 61 -4.93 -2.51 -12.99
CA THR A 61 -4.52 -3.92 -12.89
C THR A 61 -3.37 -4.07 -11.89
N PRO A 62 -3.43 -5.00 -10.93
CA PRO A 62 -2.36 -5.19 -9.96
C PRO A 62 -1.09 -5.72 -10.62
N VAL A 63 0.06 -5.21 -10.18
CA VAL A 63 1.40 -5.69 -10.55
C VAL A 63 2.03 -6.43 -9.36
N SER A 64 1.92 -5.83 -8.17
CA SER A 64 2.41 -6.44 -6.93
C SER A 64 1.68 -5.89 -5.71
N THR A 65 1.57 -6.71 -4.67
CA THR A 65 1.15 -6.28 -3.33
C THR A 65 2.22 -6.68 -2.31
N LYS A 66 2.38 -5.85 -1.28
CA LYS A 66 3.16 -6.15 -0.09
C LYS A 66 2.34 -5.79 1.13
N THR A 67 1.90 -6.81 1.85
CA THR A 67 1.18 -6.67 3.12
C THR A 67 2.15 -6.94 4.26
N THR A 68 2.24 -6.02 5.21
CA THR A 68 3.06 -6.15 6.41
C THR A 68 2.17 -6.00 7.63
N SER A 69 2.15 -7.02 8.49
CA SER A 69 1.41 -6.99 9.74
C SER A 69 2.29 -6.51 10.90
N LYS A 70 1.67 -6.10 12.00
CA LYS A 70 2.34 -5.55 13.19
C LYS A 70 3.30 -6.54 13.87
N ASP A 71 3.07 -7.84 13.71
CA ASP A 71 3.99 -8.90 14.16
C ASP A 71 5.25 -9.02 13.28
N LYS A 72 5.36 -8.17 12.24
CA LYS A 72 6.43 -8.13 11.24
C LYS A 72 6.37 -9.27 10.22
N SER A 73 5.31 -10.07 10.19
CA SER A 73 5.07 -10.97 9.07
C SER A 73 4.77 -10.18 7.80
N VAL A 74 5.17 -10.73 6.67
CA VAL A 74 5.06 -10.10 5.35
C VAL A 74 4.48 -11.10 4.37
N THR A 75 3.50 -10.66 3.58
CA THR A 75 3.04 -11.37 2.38
C THR A 75 3.32 -10.50 1.16
N GLU A 76 4.07 -11.05 0.19
CA GLU A 76 4.37 -10.41 -1.09
C GLU A 76 3.73 -11.22 -2.21
N GLU A 77 2.93 -10.56 -3.05
CA GLU A 77 2.27 -11.18 -4.19
C GLU A 77 2.68 -10.47 -5.49
N LYS A 78 2.83 -11.24 -6.56
CA LYS A 78 3.04 -10.74 -7.92
C LYS A 78 1.93 -11.24 -8.83
N PHE A 79 1.60 -10.43 -9.83
CA PHE A 79 0.50 -10.68 -10.74
C PHE A 79 0.98 -10.60 -12.18
N ASP A 80 0.36 -11.39 -13.05
CA ASP A 80 0.60 -11.35 -14.49
C ASP A 80 -0.07 -10.15 -15.14
N ASP A 81 0.03 -10.07 -16.47
CA ASP A 81 -0.52 -8.95 -17.21
C ASP A 81 -2.04 -8.81 -17.16
N LYS A 82 -2.75 -9.87 -16.78
CA LYS A 82 -4.21 -9.93 -16.62
C LYS A 82 -4.64 -9.71 -15.17
N GLY A 83 -3.70 -9.54 -14.24
CA GLY A 83 -3.95 -9.42 -12.82
C GLY A 83 -4.16 -10.76 -12.11
N GLU A 84 -3.74 -11.88 -12.72
CA GLU A 84 -3.79 -13.20 -12.11
C GLU A 84 -2.53 -13.42 -11.25
N LEU A 85 -2.70 -14.00 -10.06
CA LEU A 85 -1.59 -14.25 -9.12
C LEU A 85 -0.60 -15.27 -9.71
N THR A 86 0.68 -14.87 -9.83
CA THR A 86 1.76 -15.75 -10.30
C THR A 86 2.63 -16.27 -9.17
N ASP A 87 2.92 -15.41 -8.19
CA ASP A 87 3.83 -15.70 -7.10
C ASP A 87 3.27 -15.18 -5.79
N LYS A 88 3.46 -15.96 -4.73
CA LYS A 88 3.13 -15.59 -3.35
C LYS A 88 4.26 -16.02 -2.43
N ILE A 89 4.87 -15.06 -1.75
CA ILE A 89 5.90 -15.29 -0.75
C ILE A 89 5.35 -14.85 0.60
N ILE A 90 5.42 -15.73 1.59
CA ILE A 90 4.98 -15.45 2.95
C ILE A 90 6.21 -15.60 3.84
N THR A 91 6.58 -14.52 4.51
CA THR A 91 7.61 -14.50 5.55
C THR A 91 6.91 -14.33 6.89
N ARG A 92 6.95 -15.36 7.74
CA ARG A 92 6.40 -15.27 9.10
C ARG A 92 7.28 -14.37 9.97
N ALA A 93 6.75 -13.96 11.12
CA ALA A 93 7.47 -13.14 12.10
C ALA A 93 8.84 -13.73 12.55
N ASN A 94 8.97 -15.06 12.50
CA ASN A 94 10.22 -15.77 12.82
C ASN A 94 11.16 -15.95 11.61
N GLY A 95 10.82 -15.38 10.45
CA GLY A 95 11.63 -15.39 9.23
C GLY A 95 11.47 -16.63 8.32
N THR A 96 10.58 -17.57 8.66
CA THR A 96 10.29 -18.77 7.82
C THR A 96 9.23 -18.53 6.76
#